data_AF-A0A445MSP2-F1
#
_entry.id   AF-A0A445MSP2-F1
#
_cell.length_a   1.000
_cell.length_b   1.000
_cell.length_c   1.000
_cell.angle_alpha   90.00
_cell.angle_beta   90.00
_cell.angle_gamma   90.00
#
_symmetry.space_group_name_H-M   'P 1'
#
loop_
_entity.id
_entity.type
_entity.pdbx_description
1 polymer ?
#
loop_
_entity_poly.entity_id
_entity_poly.type
_entity_poly.pdbx_seq_one_letter_code
_entity_poly.pdbx_strand_id
1 'polypeptide(L)'
;MSGHNLSDQFVAFFVLGKTQYIKISIDMVNHHGAAMNFFADILRNLSRFKRIFPAFSILPVSEKHCRTREPGAQSNRTGRDHVIDLWRGLALINMAWVHLVGNQIGAGSTLEAWIGEHLRFAAGAFVFIAGLSVAKVFGKALDRGGLEGRAARAWLFRRALLLLVIDRALAVAMGIISRWRMFLPGGEDPQAPLWPLAVFGEAGVTGGLLCLYALLLGFTPALAAIKRRCGISIVIALSITLYIAAQYADRIFHWPPWTFPVAFWQPFFVAGFLSTPVFLRIREGSTGRMAMWAAVSTVAFFALLVARRYGTVTGWDFTKVPLRPAELLRYAITIQFVFAWSMLAYEHVPVLRRMAGCFCLCGRYSLLVYSAHLFIEVPIVEFALTIGMSPAGASMLLVLDAAALVLVAAAQRVGQRAAMPGIVRAGARLWLPRPAIVAIACVLASAQSLRAIQILSPSVLQLQAIVDEPFDPNAEASDSVEPASDDEINPEPFEIPDEAPIPESPIAETLDA
;
A
#
# COMPACT_ATOMS: atom_id res chain seq x y z
N MET A 1 -9.62 46.72 -17.51
CA MET A 1 -10.67 46.50 -16.49
C MET A 1 -11.95 46.10 -17.20
N SER A 2 -12.21 44.80 -17.30
CA SER A 2 -13.55 44.21 -17.54
C SER A 2 -13.39 42.71 -17.32
N GLY A 3 -13.93 42.23 -16.20
CA GLY A 3 -13.89 40.82 -15.81
C GLY A 3 -15.01 40.05 -16.49
N HIS A 4 -14.66 38.93 -17.14
CA HIS A 4 -15.63 37.93 -17.59
C HIS A 4 -15.65 36.78 -16.58
N ASN A 5 -16.83 36.51 -16.04
CA ASN A 5 -17.11 35.42 -15.11
C ASN A 5 -17.12 34.07 -15.84
N LEU A 6 -16.28 33.14 -15.37
CA LEU A 6 -16.12 31.76 -15.84
C LEU A 6 -17.10 30.76 -15.14
N SER A 7 -18.22 31.23 -14.59
CA SER A 7 -19.13 30.37 -13.78
C SER A 7 -20.23 29.66 -14.57
N ASP A 8 -20.49 30.04 -15.83
CA ASP A 8 -21.76 29.67 -16.48
C ASP A 8 -21.64 28.57 -17.55
N GLN A 9 -20.44 28.03 -17.81
CA GLN A 9 -20.25 26.98 -18.83
C GLN A 9 -20.31 25.53 -18.30
N PHE A 10 -20.46 25.31 -16.99
CA PHE A 10 -20.35 23.95 -16.42
C PHE A 10 -21.67 23.20 -16.17
N VAL A 11 -22.83 23.77 -16.54
CA VAL A 11 -24.15 23.18 -16.19
C VAL A 11 -24.92 22.59 -17.39
N ALA A 12 -24.41 22.70 -18.62
CA ALA A 12 -25.18 22.31 -19.82
C ALA A 12 -24.98 20.87 -20.34
N PHE A 13 -24.19 20.01 -19.69
CA PHE A 13 -23.86 18.67 -20.25
C PHE A 13 -24.67 17.48 -19.70
N PHE A 14 -25.71 17.70 -18.88
CA PHE A 14 -26.45 16.61 -18.24
C PHE A 14 -27.77 16.19 -18.90
N VAL A 15 -28.09 16.71 -20.09
CA VAL A 15 -29.33 16.34 -20.79
C VAL A 15 -29.03 16.15 -22.26
N LEU A 16 -28.76 14.90 -22.68
CA LEU A 16 -29.16 14.27 -23.94
C LEU A 16 -28.35 12.99 -24.16
N GLY A 17 -29.04 11.83 -24.17
CA GLY A 17 -28.39 10.55 -24.43
C GLY A 17 -29.18 9.30 -24.05
N LYS A 18 -30.52 9.35 -24.00
CA LYS A 18 -31.36 8.14 -23.89
C LYS A 18 -31.72 7.67 -25.30
N THR A 19 -31.03 6.66 -25.85
CA THR A 19 -31.57 5.58 -26.74
C THR A 19 -30.50 4.76 -27.50
N GLN A 20 -29.44 4.23 -26.86
CA GLN A 20 -28.58 3.19 -27.48
C GLN A 20 -28.11 2.05 -26.54
N TYR A 21 -28.80 1.83 -25.41
CA TYR A 21 -28.32 0.90 -24.36
C TYR A 21 -28.77 -0.56 -24.44
N ILE A 22 -29.45 -1.03 -25.50
CA ILE A 22 -30.09 -2.36 -25.49
C ILE A 22 -29.28 -3.48 -26.18
N LYS A 23 -28.24 -3.19 -26.97
CA LYS A 23 -27.50 -4.26 -27.70
C LYS A 23 -26.16 -4.70 -27.09
N ILE A 24 -25.64 -3.99 -26.08
CA ILE A 24 -24.36 -4.31 -25.40
C ILE A 24 -24.57 -5.23 -24.18
N SER A 25 -25.82 -5.48 -23.78
CA SER A 25 -26.15 -6.23 -22.55
C SER A 25 -25.97 -7.76 -22.66
N ILE A 26 -25.78 -8.35 -23.84
CA ILE A 26 -25.80 -9.82 -24.02
C ILE A 26 -24.40 -10.43 -23.88
N ASP A 27 -23.35 -9.79 -24.42
CA ASP A 27 -21.96 -10.26 -24.21
C ASP A 27 -21.45 -9.98 -22.79
N MET A 28 -22.04 -8.99 -22.10
CA MET A 28 -21.74 -8.66 -20.70
C MET A 28 -22.13 -9.76 -19.70
N VAL A 29 -23.20 -10.52 -19.96
CA VAL A 29 -23.69 -11.56 -19.03
C VAL A 29 -22.79 -12.80 -19.05
N ASN A 30 -22.19 -13.12 -20.20
CA ASN A 30 -21.39 -14.34 -20.37
C ASN A 30 -20.03 -14.26 -19.65
N HIS A 31 -19.35 -13.11 -19.66
CA HIS A 31 -18.08 -12.94 -18.94
C HIS A 31 -18.23 -12.67 -17.44
N HIS A 32 -19.31 -11.97 -17.01
CA HIS A 32 -19.62 -11.83 -15.59
C HIS A 32 -20.04 -13.16 -14.95
N GLY A 33 -20.74 -14.03 -15.70
CA GLY A 33 -21.10 -15.37 -15.25
C GLY A 33 -19.89 -16.23 -14.89
N ALA A 34 -18.84 -16.22 -15.72
CA ALA A 34 -17.63 -17.01 -15.48
C ALA A 34 -16.87 -16.56 -14.23
N ALA A 35 -16.68 -15.25 -14.03
CA ALA A 35 -16.00 -14.73 -12.83
C ALA A 35 -16.82 -14.97 -11.55
N MET A 36 -18.14 -14.75 -11.61
CA MET A 36 -19.03 -15.01 -10.47
C MET A 36 -19.13 -16.51 -10.13
N ASN A 37 -19.15 -17.39 -11.14
CA ASN A 37 -19.11 -18.84 -10.94
C ASN A 37 -17.78 -19.29 -10.33
N PHE A 38 -16.66 -18.71 -10.77
CA PHE A 38 -15.34 -18.97 -10.18
C PHE A 38 -15.26 -18.54 -8.71
N PHE A 39 -15.73 -17.34 -8.35
CA PHE A 39 -15.81 -16.91 -6.95
C PHE A 39 -16.77 -17.78 -6.13
N ALA A 40 -17.92 -18.17 -6.70
CA ALA A 40 -18.85 -19.09 -6.07
C ALA A 40 -18.25 -20.49 -5.85
N ASP A 41 -17.38 -20.95 -6.74
CA ASP A 41 -16.66 -22.22 -6.61
C ASP A 41 -15.54 -22.17 -5.57
N ILE A 42 -14.78 -21.07 -5.50
CA ILE A 42 -13.84 -20.82 -4.40
C ILE A 42 -14.58 -20.84 -3.06
N LEU A 43 -15.70 -20.12 -2.94
CA LEU A 43 -16.48 -20.05 -1.71
C LEU A 43 -17.14 -21.40 -1.35
N ARG A 44 -17.62 -22.16 -2.35
CA ARG A 44 -18.11 -23.54 -2.16
C ARG A 44 -16.99 -24.47 -1.69
N ASN A 45 -15.79 -24.38 -2.25
CA ASN A 45 -14.65 -25.19 -1.83
C ASN A 45 -14.13 -24.79 -0.44
N LEU A 46 -14.17 -23.51 -0.08
CA LEU A 46 -13.91 -23.05 1.30
C LEU A 46 -14.92 -23.62 2.30
N SER A 47 -16.18 -23.81 1.90
CA SER A 47 -17.19 -24.48 2.74
C SER A 47 -16.93 -25.98 2.93
N ARG A 48 -16.30 -26.64 1.94
CA ARG A 48 -15.83 -28.04 2.04
C ARG A 48 -14.57 -28.16 2.90
N PHE A 49 -13.69 -27.15 2.89
CA PHE A 49 -12.54 -27.02 3.78
C PHE A 49 -12.95 -27.11 5.27
N LYS A 50 -14.15 -26.62 5.60
CA LYS A 50 -14.75 -26.71 6.95
C LYS A 50 -15.00 -28.15 7.41
N ARG A 51 -15.13 -29.12 6.49
CA ARG A 51 -15.30 -30.56 6.81
C ARG A 51 -13.97 -31.28 6.99
N ILE A 52 -12.92 -30.86 6.26
CA ILE A 52 -11.59 -31.50 6.30
C ILE A 52 -10.83 -31.12 7.57
N PHE A 53 -11.12 -29.93 8.13
CA PHE A 53 -10.53 -29.48 9.39
C PHE A 53 -11.60 -29.27 10.46
N PRO A 54 -12.05 -30.31 11.18
CA PRO A 54 -13.00 -30.16 12.29
C PRO A 54 -12.47 -29.26 13.43
N ALA A 55 -11.17 -28.96 13.47
CA ALA A 55 -10.56 -27.95 14.34
C ALA A 55 -10.93 -26.48 14.00
N PHE A 56 -11.59 -26.23 12.85
CA PHE A 56 -12.23 -24.96 12.49
C PHE A 56 -13.72 -24.90 12.85
N SER A 57 -14.26 -25.96 13.46
CA SER A 57 -15.52 -25.83 14.19
C SER A 57 -15.32 -24.72 15.20
N ILE A 58 -16.17 -23.71 15.09
CA ILE A 58 -16.31 -22.64 16.06
C ILE A 58 -16.80 -23.32 17.34
N LEU A 59 -15.90 -23.99 18.07
CA LEU A 59 -16.04 -23.98 19.50
C LEU A 59 -15.99 -22.50 19.83
N PRO A 60 -17.05 -21.90 20.38
CA PRO A 60 -16.90 -20.62 21.01
C PRO A 60 -15.86 -20.87 22.10
N VAL A 61 -14.59 -20.55 21.80
CA VAL A 61 -13.63 -20.23 22.85
C VAL A 61 -14.31 -19.05 23.50
N SER A 62 -15.04 -19.36 24.57
CA SER A 62 -15.86 -18.41 25.28
C SER A 62 -14.91 -17.26 25.62
N GLU A 63 -15.07 -16.12 24.93
CA GLU A 63 -14.32 -14.90 25.23
C GLU A 63 -14.48 -14.49 26.70
N LYS A 64 -15.43 -15.11 27.43
CA LYS A 64 -15.60 -14.97 28.87
C LYS A 64 -14.50 -15.65 29.69
N HIS A 65 -13.81 -16.69 29.21
CA HIS A 65 -12.84 -17.46 30.03
C HIS A 65 -11.40 -16.94 30.00
N CYS A 66 -11.05 -16.08 29.04
CA CYS A 66 -9.77 -15.35 29.04
C CYS A 66 -9.96 -13.90 29.54
N ARG A 67 -10.86 -13.70 30.51
CA ARG A 67 -11.09 -12.42 31.21
C ARG A 67 -10.92 -12.65 32.72
N THR A 68 -9.73 -13.01 33.14
CA THR A 68 -9.33 -12.86 34.54
C THR A 68 -9.29 -11.36 34.85
N ARG A 69 -10.29 -10.92 35.61
CA ARG A 69 -10.49 -9.56 36.12
C ARG A 69 -9.29 -9.16 37.00
N GLU A 70 -8.50 -8.18 36.56
CA GLU A 70 -7.79 -7.31 37.50
C GLU A 70 -8.72 -6.15 37.88
N PRO A 71 -8.94 -5.88 39.18
CA PRO A 71 -9.78 -4.79 39.63
C PRO A 71 -8.99 -3.48 39.74
N GLY A 72 -9.24 -2.53 38.84
CA GLY A 72 -8.80 -1.13 39.04
C GLY A 72 -8.37 -0.39 37.77
N ALA A 73 -9.34 0.18 37.04
CA ALA A 73 -9.26 1.34 36.11
C ALA A 73 -10.23 1.17 34.92
N GLN A 74 -11.44 1.69 35.08
CA GLN A 74 -12.54 1.59 34.12
C GLN A 74 -12.48 2.65 32.99
N SER A 75 -11.55 2.53 32.03
CA SER A 75 -11.70 3.28 30.75
C SER A 75 -11.37 2.54 29.44
N ASN A 76 -10.99 1.25 29.45
CA ASN A 76 -10.64 0.52 28.22
C ASN A 76 -11.29 -0.87 28.11
N ARG A 77 -12.62 -0.93 27.92
CA ARG A 77 -13.40 -2.19 27.82
C ARG A 77 -12.94 -3.20 26.74
N THR A 78 -12.02 -2.84 25.85
CA THR A 78 -11.49 -3.76 24.81
C THR A 78 -9.99 -4.05 24.93
N GLY A 79 -9.26 -3.51 25.91
CA GLY A 79 -7.80 -3.68 26.02
C GLY A 79 -7.02 -3.23 24.77
N ARG A 80 -7.65 -2.43 23.91
CA ARG A 80 -7.12 -2.03 22.60
C ARG A 80 -6.26 -0.78 22.76
N ASP A 81 -5.13 -0.73 22.07
CA ASP A 81 -4.20 0.38 22.15
C ASP A 81 -4.39 1.36 20.99
N HIS A 82 -4.90 2.55 21.31
CA HIS A 82 -5.16 3.61 20.33
C HIS A 82 -3.88 4.15 19.68
N VAL A 83 -2.73 4.12 20.36
CA VAL A 83 -1.45 4.56 19.78
C VAL A 83 -0.99 3.57 18.71
N ILE A 84 -1.16 2.27 18.95
CA ILE A 84 -0.88 1.25 17.93
C ILE A 84 -1.84 1.38 16.75
N ASP A 85 -3.12 1.67 17.00
CA ASP A 85 -4.07 1.96 15.92
C ASP A 85 -3.68 3.23 15.14
N LEU A 86 -3.23 4.30 15.81
CA LEU A 86 -2.72 5.51 15.15
C LEU A 86 -1.57 5.17 14.21
N TRP A 87 -0.55 4.47 14.70
CA TRP A 87 0.63 4.11 13.90
C TRP A 87 0.28 3.21 12.70
N ARG A 88 -0.66 2.28 12.86
CA ARG A 88 -1.18 1.48 11.73
C ARG A 88 -1.90 2.36 10.71
N GLY A 89 -2.70 3.32 11.15
CA GLY A 89 -3.40 4.25 10.27
C GLY A 89 -2.45 5.13 9.47
N LEU A 90 -1.44 5.70 10.15
CA LEU A 90 -0.38 6.47 9.51
C LEU A 90 0.39 5.63 8.48
N ALA A 91 0.76 4.40 8.83
CA ALA A 91 1.45 3.51 7.91
C ALA A 91 0.61 3.17 6.67
N LEU A 92 -0.73 3.03 6.77
CA LEU A 92 -1.60 2.76 5.61
C LEU A 92 -1.67 3.93 4.66
N ILE A 93 -1.93 5.12 5.19
CA ILE A 93 -2.06 6.31 4.37
C ILE A 93 -0.72 6.61 3.69
N ASN A 94 0.38 6.48 4.43
CA ASN A 94 1.71 6.67 3.85
C ASN A 94 2.08 5.58 2.82
N MET A 95 1.56 4.36 2.98
CA MET A 95 1.73 3.30 1.97
C MET A 95 1.03 3.66 0.67
N ALA A 96 -0.24 4.09 0.74
CA ALA A 96 -1.00 4.51 -0.43
C ALA A 96 -0.34 5.71 -1.13
N TRP A 97 0.11 6.70 -0.35
CA TRP A 97 0.85 7.83 -0.90
C TRP A 97 2.18 7.44 -1.55
N VAL A 98 2.91 6.47 -1.00
CA VAL A 98 4.16 5.95 -1.62
C VAL A 98 3.88 5.37 -3.00
N HIS A 99 2.75 4.69 -3.17
CA HIS A 99 2.40 4.14 -4.45
C HIS A 99 1.99 5.23 -5.45
N LEU A 100 1.22 6.23 -5.01
CA LEU A 100 0.87 7.36 -5.88
C LEU A 100 2.14 8.12 -6.33
N VAL A 101 3.03 8.47 -5.41
CA VAL A 101 4.31 9.12 -5.73
C VAL A 101 5.19 8.22 -6.61
N GLY A 102 5.22 6.91 -6.34
CA GLY A 102 5.98 5.93 -7.12
C GLY A 102 5.49 5.78 -8.56
N ASN A 103 4.20 6.05 -8.82
CA ASN A 103 3.62 6.12 -10.15
C ASN A 103 3.76 7.53 -10.79
N GLN A 104 4.69 8.35 -10.29
CA GLN A 104 4.95 9.71 -10.77
C GLN A 104 3.77 10.67 -10.60
N ILE A 105 2.82 10.34 -9.72
CA ILE A 105 1.71 11.21 -9.33
C ILE A 105 2.20 12.00 -8.13
N GLY A 106 3.09 12.95 -8.40
CA GLY A 106 3.88 13.62 -7.39
C GLY A 106 3.84 15.13 -7.49
N ALA A 107 4.20 15.75 -6.38
CA ALA A 107 4.11 17.18 -6.16
C ALA A 107 5.42 17.88 -6.55
N GLY A 108 5.93 17.64 -7.76
CA GLY A 108 7.20 18.21 -8.22
C GLY A 108 8.44 17.66 -7.48
N SER A 109 9.60 17.78 -8.13
CA SER A 109 10.85 17.09 -7.74
C SER A 109 11.30 17.33 -6.29
N THR A 110 11.09 18.53 -5.76
CA THR A 110 11.51 18.86 -4.40
C THR A 110 10.63 18.21 -3.35
N LEU A 111 9.31 18.29 -3.50
CA LEU A 111 8.39 17.71 -2.52
C LEU A 111 8.41 16.19 -2.61
N GLU A 112 8.57 15.62 -3.80
CA GLU A 112 8.79 14.18 -4.00
C GLU A 112 10.03 13.66 -3.28
N ALA A 113 11.14 14.41 -3.30
CA ALA A 113 12.34 14.03 -2.55
C ALA A 113 12.06 13.96 -1.04
N TRP A 114 11.40 14.98 -0.48
CA TRP A 114 11.09 15.01 0.95
C TRP A 114 10.02 14.00 1.38
N ILE A 115 8.91 13.95 0.64
CA ILE A 115 7.81 13.02 0.87
C ILE A 115 8.31 11.58 0.64
N GLY A 116 9.05 11.32 -0.43
CA GLY A 116 9.61 10.01 -0.73
C GLY A 116 10.50 9.47 0.40
N GLU A 117 11.30 10.32 1.04
CA GLU A 117 12.07 9.92 2.22
C GLU A 117 11.19 9.61 3.43
N HIS A 118 10.21 10.47 3.70
CA HIS A 118 9.31 10.28 4.84
C HIS A 118 8.42 9.05 4.70
N LEU A 119 7.82 8.84 3.54
CA LEU A 119 6.77 7.82 3.33
C LEU A 119 7.32 6.40 3.27
N ARG A 120 8.60 6.24 2.92
CA ARG A 120 9.18 4.92 2.70
C ARG A 120 9.14 4.02 3.94
N PHE A 121 9.02 4.54 5.16
CA PHE A 121 8.91 3.72 6.38
C PHE A 121 7.69 2.79 6.44
N ALA A 122 6.62 3.05 5.66
CA ALA A 122 5.31 2.44 5.84
C ALA A 122 5.33 0.89 5.89
N ALA A 123 6.03 0.24 4.97
CA ALA A 123 6.10 -1.23 4.92
C ALA A 123 6.81 -1.81 6.16
N GLY A 124 7.98 -1.28 6.51
CA GLY A 124 8.73 -1.71 7.69
C GLY A 124 8.00 -1.39 8.99
N ALA A 125 7.31 -0.25 9.06
CA ALA A 125 6.48 0.15 10.20
C ALA A 125 5.40 -0.88 10.48
N PHE A 126 4.72 -1.37 9.44
CA PHE A 126 3.72 -2.40 9.61
C PHE A 126 4.28 -3.72 10.12
N VAL A 127 5.43 -4.16 9.60
CA VAL A 127 6.12 -5.38 10.07
C VAL A 127 6.52 -5.23 11.55
N PHE A 128 7.06 -4.07 11.93
CA PHE A 128 7.39 -3.75 13.31
C PHE A 128 6.14 -3.75 14.22
N ILE A 129 5.09 -3.04 13.81
CA ILE A 129 3.84 -2.96 14.58
C ILE A 129 3.21 -4.34 14.74
N ALA A 130 3.29 -5.21 13.73
CA ALA A 130 2.78 -6.58 13.82
C ALA A 130 3.47 -7.35 14.96
N GLY A 131 4.81 -7.31 15.03
CA GLY A 131 5.59 -7.90 16.11
C GLY A 131 5.21 -7.34 17.48
N LEU A 132 5.17 -6.01 17.61
CA LEU A 132 4.79 -5.30 18.85
C LEU A 132 3.39 -5.69 19.32
N SER A 133 2.44 -5.74 18.39
CA SER A 133 1.04 -6.06 18.69
C SER A 133 0.87 -7.50 19.16
N VAL A 134 1.58 -8.43 18.53
CA VAL A 134 1.53 -9.86 18.89
C VAL A 134 2.14 -10.09 20.26
N ALA A 135 3.31 -9.50 20.55
CA ALA A 135 3.92 -9.56 21.86
C ALA A 135 3.03 -8.95 22.95
N LYS A 136 2.40 -7.81 22.68
CA LYS A 136 1.47 -7.16 23.63
C LYS A 136 0.23 -8.01 23.94
N VAL A 137 -0.38 -8.61 22.91
CA VAL A 137 -1.64 -9.36 23.07
C VAL A 137 -1.40 -10.80 23.55
N PHE A 138 -0.41 -11.49 22.99
CA PHE A 138 -0.19 -12.92 23.19
C PHE A 138 1.10 -13.25 23.95
N GLY A 139 2.00 -12.29 24.17
CA GLY A 139 3.32 -12.55 24.77
C GLY A 139 3.25 -13.28 26.11
N LYS A 140 2.43 -12.79 27.05
CA LYS A 140 2.26 -13.45 28.37
C LYS A 140 1.73 -14.89 28.24
N ALA A 141 0.73 -15.12 27.38
CA ALA A 141 0.14 -16.44 27.17
C ALA A 141 1.12 -17.41 26.50
N LEU A 142 1.89 -16.93 25.52
CA LEU A 142 2.93 -17.70 24.84
C LEU A 142 4.10 -18.04 25.77
N ASP A 143 4.51 -17.09 26.61
CA ASP A 143 5.58 -17.26 27.60
C ASP A 143 5.17 -18.29 28.67
N ARG A 144 3.95 -18.22 29.22
CA ARG A 144 3.43 -19.18 30.22
C ARG A 144 3.18 -20.59 29.67
N GLY A 145 2.79 -20.71 28.40
CA GLY A 145 2.42 -22.01 27.81
C GLY A 145 1.05 -22.51 28.29
N GLY A 146 0.90 -23.84 28.49
CA GLY A 146 -0.34 -24.44 28.97
C GLY A 146 -1.55 -24.30 28.03
N LEU A 147 -2.75 -24.18 28.59
CA LEU A 147 -4.00 -23.98 27.85
C LEU A 147 -4.05 -22.60 27.17
N GLU A 148 -3.67 -21.54 27.88
CA GLU A 148 -3.63 -20.17 27.34
C GLU A 148 -2.68 -20.08 26.14
N GLY A 149 -1.47 -20.63 26.26
CA GLY A 149 -0.51 -20.67 25.16
C GLY A 149 -0.95 -21.55 23.99
N ARG A 150 -1.70 -22.64 24.22
CA ARG A 150 -2.33 -23.42 23.13
C ARG A 150 -3.39 -22.60 22.39
N ALA A 151 -4.25 -21.89 23.12
CA ALA A 151 -5.27 -21.02 22.54
C ALA A 151 -4.65 -19.88 21.71
N ALA A 152 -3.61 -19.22 22.25
CA ALA A 152 -2.86 -18.17 21.55
C ALA A 152 -2.24 -18.68 20.23
N ARG A 153 -1.60 -19.86 20.25
CA ARG A 153 -1.04 -20.50 19.05
C ARG A 153 -2.09 -20.80 18.00
N ALA A 154 -3.20 -21.42 18.40
CA ALA A 154 -4.30 -21.71 17.49
C ALA A 154 -4.89 -20.43 16.87
N TRP A 155 -5.01 -19.36 17.66
CA TRP A 155 -5.48 -18.07 17.17
C TRP A 155 -4.53 -17.47 16.13
N LEU A 156 -3.22 -17.44 16.41
CA LEU A 156 -2.19 -16.93 15.49
C LEU A 156 -2.19 -17.72 14.17
N PHE A 157 -2.27 -19.05 14.24
CA PHE A 157 -2.35 -19.91 13.04
C PHE A 157 -3.61 -19.64 12.21
N ARG A 158 -4.77 -19.52 12.86
CA ARG A 158 -6.03 -19.18 12.17
C ARG A 158 -5.93 -17.81 11.49
N ARG A 159 -5.29 -16.84 12.16
CA ARG A 159 -5.07 -15.51 11.61
C ARG A 159 -4.10 -15.53 10.43
N ALA A 160 -3.01 -16.28 10.53
CA ALA A 160 -2.06 -16.48 9.43
C ALA A 160 -2.75 -17.08 8.20
N LEU A 161 -3.53 -18.15 8.38
CA LEU A 161 -4.28 -18.76 7.28
C LEU A 161 -5.28 -17.78 6.65
N LEU A 162 -6.00 -17.01 7.48
CA LEU A 162 -6.91 -15.99 6.98
C LEU A 162 -6.19 -14.95 6.12
N LEU A 163 -5.00 -14.50 6.52
CA LEU A 163 -4.21 -13.56 5.74
C LEU A 163 -3.78 -14.16 4.40
N LEU A 164 -3.37 -15.43 4.35
CA LEU A 164 -3.05 -16.12 3.10
C LEU A 164 -4.26 -16.20 2.15
N VAL A 165 -5.43 -16.54 2.68
CA VAL A 165 -6.65 -16.62 1.87
C VAL A 165 -7.02 -15.24 1.32
N ILE A 166 -6.93 -14.20 2.14
CA ILE A 166 -7.22 -12.82 1.71
C ILE A 166 -6.20 -12.36 0.67
N ASP A 167 -4.92 -12.60 0.90
CA ASP A 167 -3.84 -12.28 -0.03
C ASP A 167 -4.07 -12.86 -1.43
N ARG A 168 -4.38 -14.16 -1.51
CA ARG A 168 -4.69 -14.82 -2.78
C ARG A 168 -5.98 -14.33 -3.41
N ALA A 169 -7.02 -14.08 -2.61
CA ALA A 169 -8.27 -13.52 -3.12
C ALA A 169 -8.07 -12.11 -3.71
N LEU A 170 -7.29 -11.26 -3.05
CA LEU A 170 -6.94 -9.93 -3.53
C LEU A 170 -6.07 -10.01 -4.78
N ALA A 171 -5.13 -10.96 -4.85
CA ALA A 171 -4.27 -11.17 -6.02
C ALA A 171 -5.08 -11.50 -7.26
N VAL A 172 -6.01 -12.44 -7.14
CA VAL A 172 -6.91 -12.79 -8.25
C VAL A 172 -7.84 -11.63 -8.61
N ALA A 173 -8.41 -10.94 -7.61
CA ALA A 173 -9.27 -9.77 -7.86
C ALA A 173 -8.51 -8.67 -8.60
N MET A 174 -7.24 -8.46 -8.26
CA MET A 174 -6.40 -7.47 -8.91
C MET A 174 -6.02 -7.90 -10.33
N GLY A 175 -5.69 -9.17 -10.56
CA GLY A 175 -5.49 -9.71 -11.92
C GLY A 175 -6.74 -9.57 -12.81
N ILE A 176 -7.95 -9.70 -12.24
CA ILE A 176 -9.19 -9.41 -12.98
C ILE A 176 -9.30 -7.92 -13.32
N ILE A 177 -9.03 -7.03 -12.36
CA ILE A 177 -9.10 -5.58 -12.57
C ILE A 177 -8.05 -5.12 -13.60
N SER A 178 -6.86 -5.70 -13.60
CA SER A 178 -5.78 -5.37 -14.54
C SER A 178 -6.22 -5.53 -16.02
N ARG A 179 -7.22 -6.37 -16.32
CA ARG A 179 -7.80 -6.48 -17.66
C ARG A 179 -8.51 -5.24 -18.15
N TRP A 180 -8.87 -4.32 -17.24
CA TRP A 180 -9.53 -3.06 -17.54
C TRP A 180 -8.60 -1.85 -17.34
N ARG A 181 -7.32 -2.07 -17.08
CA ARG A 181 -6.34 -0.99 -16.96
C ARG A 181 -5.83 -0.58 -18.32
N MET A 182 -5.60 0.71 -18.53
CA MET A 182 -4.93 1.22 -19.73
C MET A 182 -3.42 1.24 -19.52
N PHE A 183 -2.98 1.53 -18.28
CA PHE A 183 -1.57 1.60 -17.91
C PHE A 183 -1.19 0.45 -16.97
N LEU A 184 -0.58 -0.59 -17.53
CA LEU A 184 -0.06 -1.71 -16.75
C LEU A 184 1.37 -1.42 -16.28
N PRO A 185 1.63 -1.46 -14.96
CA PRO A 185 2.98 -1.25 -14.46
C PRO A 185 3.89 -2.40 -14.93
N GLY A 186 5.09 -2.08 -15.42
CA GLY A 186 6.10 -3.08 -15.73
C GLY A 186 5.83 -3.98 -16.96
N GLY A 187 4.86 -3.61 -17.82
CA GLY A 187 4.58 -4.37 -19.05
C GLY A 187 3.92 -5.72 -18.81
N GLU A 188 3.20 -5.87 -17.70
CA GLU A 188 2.43 -7.08 -17.39
C GLU A 188 1.43 -7.41 -18.52
N ASP A 189 1.24 -8.70 -18.83
CA ASP A 189 0.23 -9.15 -19.78
C ASP A 189 -1.16 -9.18 -19.10
N PRO A 190 -2.13 -8.37 -19.52
CA PRO A 190 -3.47 -8.38 -18.93
C PRO A 190 -4.21 -9.72 -19.13
N GLN A 191 -3.81 -10.50 -20.14
CA GLN A 191 -4.37 -11.81 -20.44
C GLN A 191 -3.65 -12.96 -19.73
N ALA A 192 -2.67 -12.66 -18.88
CA ALA A 192 -2.00 -13.67 -18.07
C ALA A 192 -3.02 -14.55 -17.31
N PRO A 193 -2.78 -15.87 -17.24
CA PRO A 193 -3.67 -16.77 -16.52
C PRO A 193 -3.74 -16.38 -15.04
N LEU A 194 -4.93 -16.42 -14.45
CA LEU A 194 -5.12 -16.07 -13.03
C LEU A 194 -4.71 -17.20 -12.06
N TRP A 195 -4.49 -18.41 -12.58
CA TRP A 195 -4.18 -19.58 -11.76
C TRP A 195 -2.85 -19.45 -11.00
N PRO A 196 -1.71 -19.03 -11.62
CA PRO A 196 -0.47 -18.75 -10.90
C PRO A 196 -0.64 -17.83 -9.68
N LEU A 197 -1.48 -16.80 -9.76
CA LEU A 197 -1.81 -15.95 -8.62
C LEU A 197 -2.50 -16.76 -7.50
N ALA A 198 -3.48 -17.59 -7.85
CA ALA A 198 -4.25 -18.40 -6.91
C ALA A 198 -3.42 -19.48 -6.20
N VAL A 199 -2.41 -20.07 -6.86
CA VAL A 199 -1.57 -21.14 -6.30
C VAL A 199 -0.16 -20.73 -5.91
N PHE A 200 0.06 -19.44 -5.62
CA PHE A 200 1.36 -18.94 -5.16
C PHE A 200 2.49 -19.14 -6.17
N GLY A 201 2.19 -19.32 -7.46
CA GLY A 201 3.17 -19.24 -8.54
C GLY A 201 3.71 -17.82 -8.73
N GLU A 202 2.92 -16.81 -8.34
CA GLU A 202 3.30 -15.40 -8.33
C GLU A 202 3.16 -14.77 -6.95
N ALA A 203 3.86 -13.66 -6.71
CA ALA A 203 3.98 -13.01 -5.41
C ALA A 203 2.66 -12.46 -4.86
N GLY A 204 1.61 -12.38 -5.68
CA GLY A 204 0.31 -11.81 -5.32
C GLY A 204 0.39 -10.29 -5.14
N VAL A 205 -0.53 -9.71 -4.36
CA VAL A 205 -0.62 -8.25 -4.30
C VAL A 205 0.50 -7.63 -3.49
N THR A 206 1.00 -6.47 -3.93
CA THR A 206 2.13 -5.75 -3.31
C THR A 206 3.35 -6.65 -3.11
N GLY A 207 3.61 -7.59 -4.01
CA GLY A 207 4.76 -8.49 -3.94
C GLY A 207 4.82 -9.39 -2.71
N GLY A 208 3.66 -9.77 -2.16
CA GLY A 208 3.54 -10.81 -1.13
C GLY A 208 3.57 -10.31 0.32
N LEU A 209 3.26 -9.05 0.56
CA LEU A 209 3.29 -8.46 1.91
C LEU A 209 2.38 -9.18 2.92
N LEU A 210 1.16 -9.58 2.53
CA LEU A 210 0.27 -10.33 3.42
C LEU A 210 0.76 -11.76 3.67
N CYS A 211 1.40 -12.38 2.67
CA CYS A 211 2.07 -13.67 2.82
C CYS A 211 3.22 -13.58 3.84
N LEU A 212 4.04 -12.52 3.76
CA LEU A 212 5.06 -12.22 4.77
C LEU A 212 4.44 -12.16 6.19
N TYR A 213 3.34 -11.42 6.39
CA TYR A 213 2.69 -11.37 7.70
C TYR A 213 2.14 -12.72 8.15
N ALA A 214 1.56 -13.50 7.24
CA ALA A 214 1.07 -14.83 7.58
C ALA A 214 2.20 -15.73 8.09
N LEU A 215 3.35 -15.72 7.42
CA LEU A 215 4.53 -16.49 7.82
C LEU A 215 5.06 -16.02 9.18
N LEU A 216 5.25 -14.70 9.38
CA LEU A 216 5.72 -14.15 10.66
C LEU A 216 4.77 -14.50 11.84
N LEU A 217 3.46 -14.42 11.62
CA LEU A 217 2.46 -14.84 12.62
C LEU A 217 2.52 -16.34 12.88
N GLY A 218 2.67 -17.15 11.85
CA GLY A 218 2.81 -18.61 11.93
C GLY A 218 4.06 -19.04 12.71
N PHE A 219 5.17 -18.30 12.57
CA PHE A 219 6.44 -18.54 13.26
C PHE A 219 6.53 -17.93 14.67
N THR A 220 5.64 -17.01 15.05
CA THR A 220 5.64 -16.38 16.38
C THR A 220 5.70 -17.41 17.53
N PRO A 221 4.95 -18.53 17.52
CA PRO A 221 5.06 -19.53 18.58
C PRO A 221 6.46 -20.11 18.77
N ALA A 222 7.19 -20.33 17.67
CA ALA A 222 8.56 -20.83 17.71
C ALA A 222 9.50 -19.73 18.26
N LEU A 223 9.34 -18.49 17.80
CA LEU A 223 10.08 -17.32 18.30
C LEU A 223 9.92 -17.17 19.83
N ALA A 224 8.69 -17.25 20.34
CA ALA A 224 8.40 -17.17 21.77
C ALA A 224 9.00 -18.37 22.55
N ALA A 225 8.97 -19.57 21.97
CA ALA A 225 9.59 -20.74 22.58
C ALA A 225 11.12 -20.61 22.69
N ILE A 226 11.78 -20.08 21.66
CA ILE A 226 13.22 -19.79 21.66
C ILE A 226 13.54 -18.71 22.70
N LYS A 227 12.81 -17.59 22.69
CA LYS A 227 12.96 -16.52 23.69
C LYS A 227 12.91 -17.06 25.11
N ARG A 228 11.94 -17.94 25.41
CA ARG A 228 11.77 -18.52 26.75
C ARG A 228 12.92 -19.48 27.13
N ARG A 229 13.36 -20.33 26.21
CA ARG A 229 14.35 -21.38 26.50
C ARG A 229 15.79 -20.86 26.46
N CYS A 230 16.08 -19.93 25.55
CA CYS A 230 17.43 -19.53 25.18
C CYS A 230 17.69 -18.04 25.46
N GLY A 231 16.67 -17.28 25.85
CA GLY A 231 16.78 -15.85 26.14
C GLY A 231 16.62 -14.96 24.90
N ILE A 232 16.57 -13.65 25.16
CA ILE A 232 16.35 -12.61 24.13
C ILE A 232 17.56 -12.49 23.19
N SER A 233 18.78 -12.61 23.71
CA SER A 233 20.01 -12.47 22.92
C SER A 233 20.10 -13.49 21.79
N ILE A 234 19.66 -14.73 22.02
CA ILE A 234 19.62 -15.77 20.99
C ILE A 234 18.60 -15.46 19.90
N VAL A 235 17.44 -14.89 20.25
CA VAL A 235 16.46 -14.44 19.26
C VAL A 235 17.03 -13.34 18.37
N ILE A 236 17.72 -12.37 18.96
CA ILE A 236 18.39 -11.28 18.22
C ILE A 236 19.47 -11.86 17.31
N ALA A 237 20.34 -12.73 17.84
CA ALA A 237 21.40 -13.37 17.08
C ALA A 237 20.85 -14.15 15.89
N LEU A 238 19.83 -15.00 16.08
CA LEU A 238 19.19 -15.74 14.99
C LEU A 238 18.58 -14.81 13.94
N SER A 239 17.93 -13.72 14.36
CA SER A 239 17.37 -12.73 13.42
C SER A 239 18.47 -12.07 12.59
N ILE A 240 19.58 -11.67 13.22
CA ILE A 240 20.71 -11.05 12.52
C ILE A 240 21.39 -12.05 11.60
N THR A 241 21.67 -13.27 12.07
CA THR A 241 22.28 -14.34 11.26
C THR A 241 21.43 -14.67 10.05
N LEU A 242 20.11 -14.80 10.19
CA LEU A 242 19.21 -15.06 9.06
C LEU A 242 19.22 -13.90 8.05
N TYR A 243 19.23 -12.66 8.53
CA TYR A 243 19.32 -11.48 7.66
C TYR A 243 20.65 -11.43 6.90
N ILE A 244 21.78 -11.65 7.58
CA ILE A 244 23.12 -11.68 6.99
C ILE A 244 23.20 -12.82 5.96
N ALA A 245 22.74 -14.02 6.32
CA ALA A 245 22.70 -15.16 5.40
C ALA A 245 21.87 -14.83 4.14
N ALA A 246 20.75 -14.12 4.29
CA ALA A 246 19.96 -13.67 3.16
C ALA A 246 20.67 -12.67 2.25
N GLN A 247 21.48 -11.75 2.81
CA GLN A 247 22.29 -10.83 2.01
C GLN A 247 23.35 -11.56 1.16
N TYR A 248 23.99 -12.60 1.71
CA TYR A 248 25.00 -13.38 0.98
C TYR A 248 24.39 -14.36 -0.01
N ALA A 249 23.26 -14.97 0.33
CA ALA A 249 22.56 -15.95 -0.49
C ALA A 249 21.32 -15.35 -1.15
N ASP A 250 21.43 -14.13 -1.68
CA ASP A 250 20.30 -13.36 -2.23
C ASP A 250 19.46 -14.19 -3.21
N ARG A 251 20.10 -14.92 -4.13
CA ARG A 251 19.39 -15.80 -5.10
C ARG A 251 18.57 -16.94 -4.47
N ILE A 252 18.89 -17.36 -3.25
CA ILE A 252 18.17 -18.43 -2.54
C ILE A 252 16.99 -17.85 -1.74
N PHE A 253 17.19 -16.69 -1.11
CA PHE A 253 16.20 -16.07 -0.22
C PHE A 253 15.30 -15.06 -0.92
N HIS A 254 15.71 -14.55 -2.07
CA HIS A 254 14.94 -13.71 -2.98
C HIS A 254 14.61 -14.54 -4.23
N TRP A 255 13.35 -14.98 -4.30
CA TRP A 255 12.81 -15.64 -5.48
C TRP A 255 11.91 -14.62 -6.20
N PRO A 256 12.35 -13.99 -7.31
CA PRO A 256 11.45 -13.18 -8.13
C PRO A 256 10.24 -14.04 -8.53
N PRO A 257 8.99 -13.57 -8.38
CA PRO A 257 8.56 -12.16 -8.24
C PRO A 257 8.36 -11.62 -6.80
N TRP A 258 8.85 -12.32 -5.77
CA TRP A 258 8.55 -12.00 -4.36
C TRP A 258 9.39 -10.84 -3.81
N THR A 259 8.80 -9.63 -3.75
CA THR A 259 9.50 -8.42 -3.28
C THR A 259 9.58 -8.29 -1.75
N PHE A 260 8.81 -9.09 -1.00
CA PHE A 260 8.81 -9.12 0.47
C PHE A 260 9.32 -10.45 1.05
N PRO A 261 10.57 -10.86 0.75
CA PRO A 261 11.12 -12.10 1.27
C PRO A 261 11.28 -12.05 2.79
N VAL A 262 10.80 -13.09 3.47
CA VAL A 262 10.72 -13.14 4.95
C VAL A 262 12.06 -12.89 5.63
N ALA A 263 13.15 -13.45 5.09
CA ALA A 263 14.48 -13.37 5.69
C ALA A 263 14.99 -11.92 5.80
N PHE A 264 14.61 -11.06 4.86
CA PHE A 264 15.03 -9.66 4.82
C PHE A 264 14.19 -8.75 5.72
N TRP A 265 12.89 -9.02 5.84
CA TRP A 265 11.94 -8.15 6.57
C TRP A 265 11.71 -8.56 8.03
N GLN A 266 12.00 -9.82 8.39
CA GLN A 266 11.80 -10.31 9.76
C GLN A 266 12.55 -9.55 10.87
N PRO A 267 13.69 -8.87 10.65
CA PRO A 267 14.32 -8.06 11.70
C PRO A 267 13.39 -6.99 12.30
N PHE A 268 12.53 -6.36 11.50
CA PHE A 268 11.55 -5.40 12.02
C PHE A 268 10.52 -6.08 12.92
N PHE A 269 10.05 -7.28 12.54
CA PHE A 269 9.08 -8.02 13.33
C PHE A 269 9.68 -8.42 14.68
N VAL A 270 10.91 -8.94 14.68
CA VAL A 270 11.63 -9.32 15.89
C VAL A 270 11.89 -8.09 16.77
N ALA A 271 12.33 -6.97 16.19
CA ALA A 271 12.52 -5.72 16.92
C ALA A 271 11.20 -5.22 17.56
N GLY A 272 10.09 -5.27 16.83
CA GLY A 272 8.76 -4.94 17.35
C GLY A 272 8.35 -5.87 18.49
N PHE A 273 8.50 -7.18 18.31
CA PHE A 273 8.15 -8.19 19.31
C PHE A 273 8.93 -7.98 20.62
N LEU A 274 10.24 -7.76 20.53
CA LEU A 274 11.13 -7.61 21.68
C LEU A 274 11.05 -6.22 22.35
N SER A 275 10.71 -5.17 21.60
CA SER A 275 10.65 -3.79 22.13
C SER A 275 9.41 -3.50 22.98
N THR A 276 8.43 -4.43 23.06
CA THR A 276 7.19 -4.24 23.83
C THR A 276 7.40 -3.72 25.27
N PRO A 277 8.31 -4.26 26.09
CA PRO A 277 8.53 -3.76 27.45
C PRO A 277 9.16 -2.36 27.48
N VAL A 278 9.97 -2.01 26.49
CA VAL A 278 10.55 -0.66 26.35
C VAL A 278 9.45 0.33 25.96
N PHE A 279 8.64 -0.02 24.96
CA PHE A 279 7.50 0.79 24.54
C PHE A 279 6.54 1.08 25.69
N LEU A 280 6.14 0.07 26.47
CA LEU A 280 5.26 0.27 27.63
C LEU A 280 5.90 1.20 28.67
N ARG A 281 7.20 1.04 28.97
CA ARG A 281 7.94 1.93 29.90
C ARG A 281 8.06 3.37 29.43
N ILE A 282 8.18 3.60 28.12
CA ILE A 282 8.18 4.94 27.53
C ILE A 282 6.78 5.55 27.67
N ARG A 283 5.74 4.77 27.35
CA ARG A 283 4.34 5.21 27.42
C ARG A 283 3.84 5.51 28.82
N GLU A 284 4.22 4.70 29.79
CA GLU A 284 3.89 4.89 31.22
C GLU A 284 4.82 5.92 31.89
N GLY A 285 5.87 6.34 31.20
CA GLY A 285 6.84 7.32 31.70
C GLY A 285 6.34 8.76 31.68
N SER A 286 7.19 9.68 32.14
CA SER A 286 6.92 11.11 32.07
C SER A 286 6.99 11.62 30.61
N THR A 287 6.34 12.75 30.36
CA THR A 287 6.47 13.54 29.11
C THR A 287 7.93 13.69 28.67
N GLY A 288 8.86 13.85 29.64
CA GLY A 288 10.28 13.97 29.37
C GLY A 288 10.90 12.75 28.67
N ARG A 289 10.46 11.52 28.97
CA ARG A 289 10.95 10.31 28.28
C ARG A 289 10.49 10.26 26.82
N MET A 290 9.23 10.64 26.57
CA MET A 290 8.69 10.71 25.20
C MET A 290 9.39 11.82 24.40
N ALA A 291 9.60 12.99 25.01
CA ALA A 291 10.32 14.09 24.40
C ALA A 291 11.78 13.73 24.09
N MET A 292 12.47 13.02 25.00
CA MET A 292 13.82 12.52 24.77
C MET A 292 13.86 11.51 23.61
N TRP A 293 12.91 10.58 23.54
CA TRP A 293 12.81 9.65 22.40
C TRP A 293 12.57 10.40 21.07
N ALA A 294 11.70 11.41 21.06
CA ALA A 294 11.48 12.27 19.90
C ALA A 294 12.74 13.05 19.51
N ALA A 295 13.46 13.62 20.48
CA ALA A 295 14.71 14.35 20.22
C ALA A 295 15.79 13.44 19.64
N VAL A 296 16.05 12.28 20.25
CA VAL A 296 17.07 11.32 19.79
C VAL A 296 16.73 10.79 18.39
N SER A 297 15.47 10.42 18.14
CA SER A 297 15.04 9.96 16.82
C SER A 297 15.11 11.05 15.76
N THR A 298 14.89 12.31 16.13
CA THR A 298 15.07 13.48 15.24
C THR A 298 16.52 13.65 14.84
N VAL A 299 17.44 13.63 15.81
CA VAL A 299 18.89 13.73 15.54
C VAL A 299 19.34 12.58 14.62
N ALA A 300 18.92 11.34 14.91
CA ALA A 300 19.25 10.19 14.06
C ALA A 300 18.69 10.32 12.64
N PHE A 301 17.46 10.82 12.49
CA PHE A 301 16.82 11.02 11.19
C PHE A 301 17.54 12.10 10.37
N PHE A 302 17.85 13.25 10.96
CA PHE A 302 18.61 14.31 10.26
C PHE A 302 20.04 13.89 9.96
N ALA A 303 20.71 13.17 10.86
CA ALA A 303 22.04 12.62 10.59
C ALA A 303 22.03 11.69 9.38
N LEU A 304 21.00 10.84 9.25
CA LEU A 304 20.82 9.97 8.09
C LEU A 304 20.59 10.77 6.79
N LEU A 305 19.75 11.82 6.84
CA LEU A 305 19.49 12.68 5.68
C LEU A 305 20.76 13.40 5.21
N VAL A 306 21.55 13.93 6.15
CA VAL A 306 22.84 14.58 5.88
C VAL A 306 23.82 13.56 5.28
N ALA A 307 23.96 12.38 5.91
CA ALA A 307 24.88 11.35 5.45
C ALA A 307 24.60 10.91 4.01
N ARG A 308 23.32 10.80 3.64
CA ARG A 308 22.91 10.46 2.28
C ARG A 308 23.12 11.61 1.29
N ARG A 309 22.79 12.84 1.67
CA ARG A 309 22.90 14.01 0.77
C ARG A 309 24.36 14.32 0.41
N TYR A 310 25.27 14.22 1.37
CA TYR A 310 26.67 14.57 1.18
C TYR A 310 27.55 13.37 0.80
N GLY A 311 26.96 12.20 0.56
CA GLY A 311 27.70 11.00 0.16
C GLY A 311 28.77 10.58 1.16
N THR A 312 28.65 10.96 2.44
CA THR A 312 29.67 10.69 3.46
C THR A 312 29.79 9.20 3.78
N VAL A 313 28.96 8.36 3.16
CA VAL A 313 29.06 6.91 3.24
C VAL A 313 29.07 6.32 1.84
N THR A 314 30.25 6.30 1.24
CA THR A 314 30.53 5.56 0.01
C THR A 314 30.24 4.07 0.24
N GLY A 315 29.58 3.42 -0.71
CA GLY A 315 29.22 1.99 -0.64
C GLY A 315 27.91 1.65 0.10
N TRP A 316 27.12 2.64 0.52
CA TRP A 316 25.77 2.39 1.04
C TRP A 316 24.75 2.16 -0.07
N ASP A 317 24.22 0.94 -0.14
CA ASP A 317 23.14 0.55 -1.04
C ASP A 317 21.78 0.71 -0.35
N PHE A 318 20.96 1.65 -0.84
CA PHE A 318 19.60 1.92 -0.37
C PHE A 318 18.52 1.17 -1.17
N THR A 319 18.89 0.06 -1.80
CA THR A 319 17.94 -0.80 -2.51
C THR A 319 16.95 -1.43 -1.54
N LYS A 320 15.66 -1.34 -1.90
CA LYS A 320 14.53 -1.87 -1.12
C LYS A 320 14.31 -3.37 -1.33
N VAL A 321 14.60 -3.87 -2.52
CA VAL A 321 14.36 -5.26 -2.93
C VAL A 321 15.61 -5.77 -3.65
N PRO A 322 16.43 -6.62 -3.00
CA PRO A 322 16.33 -7.04 -1.60
C PRO A 322 16.52 -5.87 -0.62
N LEU A 323 16.03 -6.01 0.62
CA LEU A 323 16.16 -4.95 1.63
C LEU A 323 17.62 -4.88 2.11
N ARG A 324 18.39 -3.92 1.61
CA ARG A 324 19.82 -3.77 1.93
C ARG A 324 20.07 -3.17 3.31
N PRO A 325 21.26 -3.33 3.90
CA PRO A 325 21.56 -2.82 5.25
C PRO A 325 21.34 -1.32 5.44
N ALA A 326 21.76 -0.48 4.50
CA ALA A 326 21.54 0.97 4.60
C ALA A 326 20.05 1.31 4.52
N GLU A 327 19.30 0.59 3.68
CA GLU A 327 17.86 0.71 3.60
C GLU A 327 17.16 0.24 4.89
N LEU A 328 17.53 -0.92 5.44
CA LEU A 328 17.05 -1.42 6.73
C LEU A 328 17.22 -0.38 7.84
N LEU A 329 18.42 0.23 7.92
CA LEU A 329 18.72 1.28 8.89
C LEU A 329 17.84 2.52 8.67
N ARG A 330 17.65 2.93 7.41
CA ARG A 330 16.77 4.04 7.06
C ARG A 330 15.33 3.83 7.51
N TYR A 331 14.77 2.65 7.23
CA TYR A 331 13.44 2.27 7.73
C TYR A 331 13.42 2.32 9.26
N ALA A 332 14.40 1.71 9.94
CA ALA A 332 14.44 1.68 11.40
C ALA A 332 14.40 3.09 12.01
N ILE A 333 15.27 3.99 11.54
CA ILE A 333 15.34 5.37 12.02
C ILE A 333 14.04 6.14 11.73
N THR A 334 13.52 6.03 10.51
CA THR A 334 12.29 6.73 10.12
C THR A 334 11.07 6.23 10.91
N ILE A 335 10.98 4.92 11.17
CA ILE A 335 9.94 4.35 12.06
C ILE A 335 10.03 4.97 13.45
N GLN A 336 11.22 5.03 14.05
CA GLN A 336 11.39 5.63 15.38
C GLN A 336 11.00 7.10 15.39
N PHE A 337 11.42 7.86 14.38
CA PHE A 337 11.09 9.28 14.24
C PHE A 337 9.57 9.49 14.18
N VAL A 338 8.88 8.79 13.27
CA VAL A 338 7.43 8.94 13.11
C VAL A 338 6.69 8.50 14.37
N PHE A 339 7.10 7.38 14.99
CA PHE A 339 6.41 6.86 16.17
C PHE A 339 6.59 7.75 17.39
N ALA A 340 7.80 8.26 17.61
CA ALA A 340 8.09 9.16 18.73
C ALA A 340 7.29 10.46 18.62
N TRP A 341 7.32 11.11 17.45
CA TRP A 341 6.60 12.37 17.24
C TRP A 341 5.09 12.20 17.24
N SER A 342 4.56 11.18 16.55
CA SER A 342 3.11 10.94 16.55
C SER A 342 2.57 10.60 17.93
N MET A 343 3.33 9.87 18.75
CA MET A 343 2.96 9.58 20.14
C MET A 343 3.02 10.84 21.01
N LEU A 344 4.11 11.61 20.96
CA LEU A 344 4.25 12.86 21.70
C LEU A 344 3.12 13.84 21.35
N ALA A 345 2.85 14.01 20.05
CA ALA A 345 1.75 14.84 19.55
C ALA A 345 0.39 14.35 20.02
N TYR A 346 0.15 13.03 19.96
CA TYR A 346 -1.12 12.43 20.40
C TYR A 346 -1.38 12.61 21.90
N GLU A 347 -0.33 12.54 22.73
CA GLU A 347 -0.44 12.69 24.18
C GLU A 347 -0.53 14.15 24.64
N HIS A 348 0.05 15.10 23.91
CA HIS A 348 0.17 16.49 24.38
C HIS A 348 -0.56 17.55 23.56
N VAL A 349 -1.05 17.24 22.35
CA VAL A 349 -1.72 18.22 21.49
C VAL A 349 -3.18 17.81 21.26
N PRO A 350 -4.16 18.39 21.98
CA PRO A 350 -5.56 17.97 21.93
C PRO A 350 -6.19 18.05 20.53
N VAL A 351 -5.80 19.03 19.72
CA VAL A 351 -6.24 19.17 18.32
C VAL A 351 -5.75 17.97 17.51
N LEU A 352 -4.46 17.63 17.60
CA LEU A 352 -3.89 16.49 16.88
C LEU A 352 -4.46 15.17 17.37
N ARG A 353 -4.79 15.01 18.66
CA ARG A 353 -5.51 13.83 19.16
C ARG A 353 -6.89 13.67 18.50
N ARG A 354 -7.64 14.76 18.30
CA ARG A 354 -8.94 14.72 17.62
C ARG A 354 -8.77 14.31 16.15
N MET A 355 -7.81 14.92 15.45
CA MET A 355 -7.49 14.58 14.06
C MET A 355 -6.98 13.14 13.91
N ALA A 356 -6.15 12.68 14.86
CA ALA A 356 -5.68 11.31 14.98
C ALA A 356 -6.82 10.30 15.09
N GLY A 357 -8.03 10.72 15.47
CA GLY A 357 -9.22 9.87 15.47
C GLY A 357 -9.48 9.19 14.12
N CYS A 358 -9.23 9.88 13.00
CA CYS A 358 -9.37 9.31 11.66
C CYS A 358 -8.29 8.25 11.37
N PHE A 359 -7.03 8.53 11.72
CA PHE A 359 -5.93 7.57 11.58
C PHE A 359 -6.12 6.34 12.48
N CYS A 360 -6.48 6.54 13.75
CA CYS A 360 -6.86 5.48 14.68
C CYS A 360 -7.99 4.62 14.12
N LEU A 361 -8.96 5.23 13.41
CA LEU A 361 -10.04 4.51 12.77
C LEU A 361 -9.53 3.63 11.62
N CYS A 362 -8.67 4.17 10.76
CA CYS A 362 -8.04 3.41 9.67
C CYS A 362 -7.22 2.24 10.21
N GLY A 363 -6.33 2.49 11.17
CA GLY A 363 -5.53 1.43 11.79
C GLY A 363 -6.36 0.44 12.60
N ARG A 364 -7.53 0.88 13.10
CA ARG A 364 -8.47 -0.03 13.77
C ARG A 364 -8.97 -1.13 12.83
N TYR A 365 -9.22 -0.75 11.58
CA TYR A 365 -9.70 -1.61 10.51
C TYR A 365 -8.60 -1.86 9.46
N SER A 366 -7.33 -1.92 9.89
CA SER A 366 -6.18 -1.86 8.97
C SER A 366 -6.19 -2.87 7.85
N LEU A 367 -6.63 -4.11 8.08
CA LEU A 367 -6.71 -5.13 7.02
C LEU A 367 -7.75 -4.79 5.95
N LEU A 368 -8.89 -4.23 6.35
CA LEU A 368 -9.93 -3.79 5.42
C LEU A 368 -9.44 -2.58 4.62
N VAL A 369 -8.87 -1.59 5.31
CA VAL A 369 -8.34 -0.38 4.68
C VAL A 369 -7.17 -0.72 3.75
N TYR A 370 -6.31 -1.65 4.15
CA TYR A 370 -5.26 -2.22 3.30
C TYR A 370 -5.86 -2.81 2.01
N SER A 371 -6.87 -3.67 2.16
CA SER A 371 -7.55 -4.27 1.00
C SER A 371 -8.20 -3.23 0.10
N ALA A 372 -8.79 -2.18 0.69
CA ALA A 372 -9.47 -1.12 -0.04
C ALA A 372 -8.50 -0.20 -0.79
N HIS A 373 -7.32 0.11 -0.21
CA HIS A 373 -6.35 0.99 -0.88
C HIS A 373 -5.94 0.41 -2.24
N LEU A 374 -5.81 -0.91 -2.35
CA LEU A 374 -5.42 -1.59 -3.60
C LEU A 374 -6.37 -1.28 -4.75
N PHE A 375 -7.65 -1.06 -4.44
CA PHE A 375 -8.69 -0.82 -5.43
C PHE A 375 -9.04 0.65 -5.57
N ILE A 376 -8.76 1.49 -4.56
CA ILE A 376 -8.92 2.94 -4.62
C ILE A 376 -7.77 3.57 -5.40
N GLU A 377 -6.56 3.10 -5.19
CA GLU A 377 -5.35 3.64 -5.82
C GLU A 377 -5.35 3.46 -7.34
N VAL A 378 -5.72 2.27 -7.83
CA VAL A 378 -5.71 1.94 -9.26
C VAL A 378 -6.45 2.96 -10.14
N PRO A 379 -7.73 3.28 -9.91
CA PRO A 379 -8.43 4.27 -10.71
C PRO A 379 -7.90 5.70 -10.51
N ILE A 380 -7.37 6.03 -9.33
CA ILE A 380 -6.72 7.33 -9.09
C ILE A 380 -5.48 7.44 -9.98
N VAL A 381 -4.67 6.38 -10.06
CA VAL A 381 -3.46 6.33 -10.89
C VAL A 381 -3.81 6.47 -12.37
N GLU A 382 -4.76 5.66 -12.85
CA GLU A 382 -5.18 5.68 -14.24
C GLU A 382 -5.76 7.04 -14.64
N PHE A 383 -6.57 7.65 -13.77
CA PHE A 383 -7.11 8.99 -13.99
C PHE A 383 -6.00 10.03 -14.09
N ALA A 384 -5.04 10.01 -13.16
CA ALA A 384 -3.94 10.97 -13.13
C ALA A 384 -3.06 10.89 -14.38
N LEU A 385 -2.74 9.66 -14.81
CA LEU A 385 -1.92 9.40 -16.00
C LEU A 385 -2.66 9.75 -17.30
N THR A 386 -3.97 9.54 -17.36
CA THR A 386 -4.77 9.87 -18.55
C THR A 386 -4.86 11.38 -18.79
N ILE A 387 -4.97 12.18 -17.72
CA ILE A 387 -5.23 13.62 -17.83
C ILE A 387 -3.95 14.46 -17.82
N GLY A 388 -2.81 13.91 -17.41
CA GLY A 388 -1.57 14.68 -17.27
C GLY A 388 -1.70 15.73 -16.16
N MET A 389 -1.95 15.29 -14.93
CA MET A 389 -2.26 16.21 -13.83
C MET A 389 -1.10 17.12 -13.43
N SER A 390 -1.42 18.38 -13.12
CA SER A 390 -0.48 19.31 -12.50
C SER A 390 -0.10 18.86 -11.08
N PRO A 391 1.03 19.35 -10.51
CA PRO A 391 1.45 19.03 -9.14
C PRO A 391 0.39 19.34 -8.06
N ALA A 392 -0.40 20.40 -8.27
CA ALA A 392 -1.51 20.75 -7.38
C ALA A 392 -2.66 19.73 -7.49
N GLY A 393 -2.97 19.28 -8.71
CA GLY A 393 -3.95 18.21 -8.94
C GLY A 393 -3.52 16.89 -8.30
N ALA A 394 -2.25 16.49 -8.49
CA ALA A 394 -1.67 15.32 -7.83
C ALA A 394 -1.75 15.42 -6.30
N SER A 395 -1.45 16.58 -5.72
CA SER A 395 -1.56 16.81 -4.28
C SER A 395 -2.99 16.65 -3.76
N MET A 396 -3.99 17.10 -4.54
CA MET A 396 -5.41 16.89 -4.20
C MET A 396 -5.78 15.41 -4.23
N LEU A 397 -5.24 14.62 -5.17
CA LEU A 397 -5.46 13.17 -5.21
C LEU A 397 -4.95 12.45 -3.97
N LEU A 398 -3.80 12.86 -3.42
CA LEU A 398 -3.29 12.30 -2.15
C LEU A 398 -4.27 12.52 -0.98
N VAL A 399 -4.90 13.70 -0.93
CA VAL A 399 -5.91 14.04 0.08
C VAL A 399 -7.19 13.23 -0.14
N LEU A 400 -7.63 13.10 -1.40
CA LEU A 400 -8.82 12.32 -1.77
C LEU A 400 -8.64 10.83 -1.46
N ASP A 401 -7.48 10.26 -1.75
CA ASP A 401 -7.14 8.88 -1.41
C ASP A 401 -7.23 8.65 0.12
N ALA A 402 -6.57 9.51 0.91
CA ALA A 402 -6.63 9.42 2.37
C ALA A 402 -8.08 9.56 2.90
N ALA A 403 -8.86 10.47 2.33
CA ALA A 403 -10.27 10.65 2.68
C ALA A 403 -11.11 9.41 2.34
N ALA A 404 -10.90 8.79 1.17
CA ALA A 404 -11.58 7.56 0.77
C ALA A 404 -11.28 6.40 1.73
N LEU A 405 -10.01 6.24 2.15
CA LEU A 405 -9.61 5.23 3.14
C LEU A 405 -10.29 5.46 4.50
N VAL A 406 -10.39 6.72 4.94
CA VAL A 406 -11.11 7.08 6.17
C VAL A 406 -12.60 6.78 6.05
N LEU A 407 -13.21 7.06 4.89
CA LEU A 407 -14.63 6.75 4.63
C LEU A 407 -14.90 5.24 4.66
N VAL A 408 -14.02 4.42 4.10
CA VAL A 408 -14.09 2.95 4.19
C VAL A 408 -14.07 2.49 5.66
N ALA A 409 -13.14 3.04 6.45
CA ALA A 409 -13.04 2.72 7.87
C ALA A 409 -14.27 3.19 8.69
N ALA A 410 -14.82 4.36 8.34
CA ALA A 410 -16.02 4.91 8.95
C ALA A 410 -17.28 4.10 8.61
N ALA A 411 -17.46 3.71 7.35
CA ALA A 411 -18.55 2.85 6.90
C ALA A 411 -18.55 1.52 7.66
N GLN A 412 -17.38 0.91 7.86
CA GLN A 412 -17.24 -0.30 8.66
C GLN A 412 -17.65 -0.09 10.13
N ARG A 413 -17.30 1.06 10.73
CA ARG A 413 -17.71 1.40 12.10
C ARG A 413 -19.22 1.60 12.23
N VAL A 414 -19.83 2.31 11.28
CA VAL A 414 -21.29 2.53 11.24
C VAL A 414 -22.01 1.19 11.09
N GLY A 415 -21.57 0.34 10.17
CA GLY A 415 -22.11 -1.02 10.03
C GLY A 415 -22.02 -1.83 11.32
N GLN A 416 -20.90 -1.75 12.05
CA GLN A 416 -20.76 -2.40 13.36
C GLN A 416 -21.75 -1.88 14.40
N ARG A 417 -22.01 -0.57 14.44
CA ARG A 417 -22.94 0.06 15.39
C ARG A 417 -24.40 -0.20 15.08
N ALA A 418 -24.77 -0.26 13.81
CA ALA A 418 -26.14 -0.51 13.36
C ALA A 418 -26.64 -1.93 13.70
N ALA A 419 -25.89 -2.72 14.49
CA ALA A 419 -26.17 -4.09 14.89
C ALA A 419 -26.58 -5.03 13.74
N MET A 420 -26.32 -4.65 12.48
CA MET A 420 -26.58 -5.58 11.39
C MET A 420 -25.74 -6.85 11.65
N PRO A 421 -26.22 -8.01 11.24
CA PRO A 421 -25.51 -9.24 11.50
C PRO A 421 -24.09 -9.16 10.93
N GLY A 422 -23.10 -9.61 11.71
CA GLY A 422 -21.67 -9.60 11.33
C GLY A 422 -21.38 -10.36 10.03
N ILE A 423 -22.35 -11.18 9.63
CA ILE A 423 -22.41 -11.93 8.40
C ILE A 423 -23.70 -11.52 7.69
N VAL A 424 -23.59 -10.99 6.48
CA VAL A 424 -24.76 -10.68 5.66
C VAL A 424 -25.03 -11.87 4.75
N ARG A 425 -26.30 -12.23 4.62
CA ARG A 425 -26.75 -13.27 3.70
C ARG A 425 -26.74 -12.70 2.28
N ALA A 426 -25.81 -13.14 1.46
CA ALA A 426 -25.79 -12.82 0.03
C ALA A 426 -26.52 -13.96 -0.70
N GLY A 427 -27.86 -13.84 -0.79
CA GLY A 427 -28.72 -14.90 -1.35
C GLY A 427 -28.93 -16.10 -0.42
N ALA A 428 -29.52 -17.18 -0.93
CA ALA A 428 -30.03 -18.28 -0.11
C ALA A 428 -28.93 -19.07 0.65
N ARG A 429 -27.68 -19.07 0.16
CA ARG A 429 -26.61 -19.99 0.65
C ARG A 429 -25.26 -19.34 0.96
N LEU A 430 -25.04 -18.06 0.62
CA LEU A 430 -23.73 -17.43 0.82
C LEU A 430 -23.75 -16.52 2.05
N TRP A 431 -22.76 -16.70 2.91
CA TRP A 431 -22.59 -15.98 4.16
C TRP A 431 -21.26 -15.22 4.08
N LEU A 432 -21.32 -13.92 3.80
CA LEU A 432 -20.13 -13.10 3.64
C LEU A 432 -19.85 -12.30 4.91
N PRO A 433 -18.61 -12.32 5.44
CA PRO A 433 -18.25 -11.43 6.52
C PRO A 433 -18.27 -9.98 6.01
N ARG A 434 -18.72 -9.04 6.83
CA ARG A 434 -18.84 -7.61 6.44
C ARG A 434 -17.60 -7.01 5.75
N PRO A 435 -16.36 -7.24 6.23
CA PRO A 435 -15.18 -6.73 5.53
C PRO A 435 -15.07 -7.24 4.09
N ALA A 436 -15.54 -8.45 3.79
CA ALA A 436 -15.58 -8.96 2.42
C ALA A 436 -16.60 -8.21 1.56
N ILE A 437 -17.74 -7.79 2.13
CA ILE A 437 -18.73 -6.98 1.40
C ILE A 437 -18.14 -5.63 1.02
N VAL A 438 -17.48 -4.97 1.98
CA VAL A 438 -16.82 -3.69 1.73
C VAL A 438 -15.69 -3.86 0.70
N ALA A 439 -14.88 -4.92 0.82
CA ALA A 439 -13.85 -5.22 -0.18
C ALA A 439 -14.44 -5.47 -1.58
N ILE A 440 -15.53 -6.25 -1.69
CA ILE A 440 -16.24 -6.48 -2.97
C ILE A 440 -16.78 -5.15 -3.50
N ALA A 441 -17.36 -4.29 -2.66
CA ALA A 441 -17.82 -2.98 -3.08
C ALA A 441 -16.67 -2.10 -3.60
N CYS A 442 -15.49 -2.14 -2.96
CA CYS A 442 -14.30 -1.44 -3.45
C CYS A 442 -13.83 -1.98 -4.82
N VAL A 443 -13.80 -3.31 -5.01
CA VAL A 443 -13.46 -3.96 -6.30
C VAL A 443 -14.43 -3.51 -7.39
N LEU A 444 -15.74 -3.57 -7.13
CA LEU A 444 -16.77 -3.17 -8.08
C LEU A 444 -16.70 -1.67 -8.40
N ALA A 445 -16.50 -0.83 -7.39
CA ALA A 445 -16.33 0.61 -7.58
C ALA A 445 -15.10 0.92 -8.44
N SER A 446 -13.97 0.26 -8.17
CA SER A 446 -12.74 0.37 -8.96
C SER A 446 -12.97 0.01 -10.42
N ALA A 447 -13.62 -1.13 -10.69
CA ALA A 447 -13.96 -1.57 -12.02
C ALA A 447 -14.83 -0.56 -12.79
N GLN A 448 -15.86 -0.01 -12.13
CA GLN A 448 -16.73 0.99 -12.73
C GLN A 448 -16.00 2.31 -13.00
N SER A 449 -15.13 2.74 -12.08
CA SER A 449 -14.30 3.94 -12.27
C SER A 449 -13.35 3.78 -13.46
N LEU A 450 -12.67 2.64 -13.59
CA LEU A 450 -11.80 2.36 -14.74
C LEU A 450 -12.57 2.41 -16.06
N ARG A 451 -13.74 1.79 -16.10
CA ARG A 451 -14.61 1.84 -17.28
C ARG A 451 -15.01 3.28 -17.62
N ALA A 452 -15.34 4.10 -16.63
CA ALA A 452 -15.67 5.51 -16.85
C ALA A 452 -14.47 6.28 -17.42
N ILE A 453 -13.26 6.06 -16.89
CA ILE A 453 -12.02 6.68 -17.40
C ILE A 453 -11.77 6.27 -18.85
N GLN A 454 -11.93 4.98 -19.19
CA GLN A 454 -11.78 4.49 -20.58
C GLN A 454 -12.77 5.15 -21.55
N ILE A 455 -14.01 5.39 -21.11
CA ILE A 455 -15.03 6.05 -21.95
C ILE A 455 -14.67 7.54 -22.17
N LEU A 456 -14.09 8.20 -21.17
CA LEU A 456 -13.71 9.61 -21.24
C LEU A 456 -12.39 9.85 -21.97
N SER A 457 -11.48 8.87 -21.96
CA SER A 457 -10.11 8.99 -22.49
C SER A 457 -10.04 9.50 -23.94
N PRO A 458 -10.81 8.99 -24.92
CA PRO A 458 -10.74 9.50 -26.30
C PRO A 458 -11.05 10.99 -26.41
N SER A 459 -12.04 11.47 -25.66
CA SER A 459 -12.42 12.89 -25.66
C SER A 459 -11.36 13.76 -24.98
N VAL A 460 -10.74 13.26 -23.91
CA VAL A 460 -9.64 13.97 -23.22
C VAL A 460 -8.43 14.08 -24.13
N LEU A 461 -8.04 12.99 -24.80
CA LEU A 461 -6.91 12.98 -25.74
C LEU A 461 -7.15 13.90 -26.93
N GLN A 462 -8.38 13.94 -27.47
CA GLN A 462 -8.75 14.88 -28.53
C GLN A 462 -8.65 16.35 -28.08
N LEU A 463 -9.13 16.66 -26.87
CA LEU A 463 -9.02 18.02 -26.32
C LEU A 463 -7.58 18.41 -26.03
N GLN A 464 -6.75 17.50 -25.53
CA GLN A 464 -5.32 17.74 -25.35
C GLN A 464 -4.63 18.01 -26.67
N ALA A 465 -4.92 17.24 -27.73
CA ALA A 465 -4.36 17.49 -29.05
C ALA A 465 -4.71 18.89 -29.59
N ILE A 466 -5.91 19.40 -29.30
CA ILE A 466 -6.32 20.77 -29.68
C ILE A 466 -5.59 21.84 -28.86
N VAL A 467 -5.32 21.58 -27.58
CA VAL A 467 -4.64 22.54 -26.68
C VAL A 467 -3.12 22.55 -26.91
N ASP A 468 -2.55 21.40 -27.23
CA ASP A 468 -1.11 21.22 -27.47
C ASP A 468 -0.71 21.53 -28.91
N GLU A 469 -1.67 21.74 -29.83
CA GLU A 469 -1.38 22.36 -31.12
C GLU A 469 -0.71 23.71 -30.83
N PRO A 470 0.57 23.90 -31.20
CA PRO A 470 1.26 25.14 -30.95
C PRO A 470 0.45 26.23 -31.64
N PHE A 471 -0.09 27.16 -30.85
CA PHE A 471 -0.79 28.33 -31.37
C PHE A 471 0.15 28.98 -32.38
N ASP A 472 -0.13 28.79 -33.67
CA ASP A 472 0.62 29.42 -34.75
C ASP A 472 0.01 30.81 -34.92
N PRO A 473 0.65 31.87 -34.39
CA PRO A 473 0.13 33.22 -34.52
C PRO A 473 0.09 33.68 -35.99
N ASN A 474 0.68 32.95 -36.93
CA ASN A 474 0.66 33.27 -38.36
C ASN A 474 -0.46 32.54 -39.12
N ALA A 475 -1.13 31.54 -38.53
CA ALA A 475 -2.19 30.79 -39.21
C ALA A 475 -3.46 31.63 -39.49
N GLU A 476 -3.67 32.74 -38.77
CA GLU A 476 -4.77 33.68 -39.04
C GLU A 476 -4.40 34.82 -40.01
N ALA A 477 -3.15 34.91 -40.48
CA ALA A 477 -2.70 35.97 -41.39
C ALA A 477 -2.77 35.58 -42.89
N SER A 478 -3.17 34.35 -43.23
CA SER A 478 -3.13 33.83 -44.60
C SER A 478 -4.40 34.08 -45.44
N ASP A 479 -5.46 34.68 -44.88
CA ASP A 479 -6.70 34.98 -45.63
C ASP A 479 -6.77 36.41 -46.21
N SER A 480 -5.65 37.16 -46.20
CA SER A 480 -5.57 38.40 -46.97
C SER A 480 -5.06 38.14 -48.38
N VAL A 481 -6.01 38.07 -49.32
CA VAL A 481 -5.94 38.61 -50.68
C VAL A 481 -4.68 38.26 -51.47
N GLU A 482 -4.80 37.32 -52.42
CA GLU A 482 -3.87 37.20 -53.55
C GLU A 482 -3.60 38.59 -54.19
N PRO A 483 -2.38 39.13 -54.12
CA PRO A 483 -1.90 40.01 -55.17
C PRO A 483 -1.40 39.11 -56.31
N ALA A 484 -1.76 39.52 -57.52
CA ALA A 484 -1.35 38.87 -58.76
C ALA A 484 0.15 38.55 -58.79
N SER A 485 0.42 37.40 -59.42
CA SER A 485 1.70 36.96 -59.96
C SER A 485 2.61 38.10 -60.39
N ASP A 486 3.83 38.12 -59.86
CA ASP A 486 5.01 38.59 -60.58
C ASP A 486 6.20 37.68 -60.19
N ASP A 487 6.55 36.86 -61.16
CA ASP A 487 7.90 36.47 -61.61
C ASP A 487 9.02 36.17 -60.60
N GLU A 488 9.54 34.94 -60.77
CA GLU A 488 10.95 34.56 -60.78
C GLU A 488 11.92 35.36 -59.89
N ILE A 489 12.41 34.72 -58.82
CA ILE A 489 13.85 34.62 -58.55
C ILE A 489 14.10 33.32 -57.78
N ASN A 490 14.95 32.50 -58.37
CA ASN A 490 15.45 31.23 -57.88
C ASN A 490 16.84 31.48 -57.24
N PRO A 491 16.99 31.41 -55.89
CA PRO A 491 18.32 31.36 -55.28
C PRO A 491 18.71 29.91 -54.97
N GLU A 492 19.92 29.59 -55.42
CA GLU A 492 20.61 28.31 -55.41
C GLU A 492 20.69 27.59 -54.04
N PRO A 493 20.93 26.26 -54.04
CA PRO A 493 21.09 25.50 -52.81
C PRO A 493 22.42 25.82 -52.11
N PHE A 494 22.34 26.16 -50.83
CA PHE A 494 23.49 26.28 -49.94
C PHE A 494 23.97 24.88 -49.52
N GLU A 495 25.08 24.42 -50.10
CA GLU A 495 25.77 23.19 -49.70
C GLU A 495 26.40 23.35 -48.30
N ILE A 496 26.01 22.49 -47.36
CA ILE A 496 26.66 22.34 -46.05
C ILE A 496 27.82 21.36 -46.23
N PRO A 497 29.08 21.71 -45.90
CA PRO A 497 30.22 20.80 -46.01
C PRO A 497 30.11 19.64 -45.03
N ASP A 498 30.42 18.43 -45.51
CA ASP A 498 30.49 17.20 -44.74
C ASP A 498 31.38 17.33 -43.49
N GLU A 499 30.84 16.90 -42.35
CA GLU A 499 31.57 16.78 -41.09
C GLU A 499 32.76 15.82 -41.23
N ALA A 500 33.93 16.29 -40.76
CA ALA A 500 35.15 15.51 -40.71
C ALA A 500 35.02 14.30 -39.75
N PRO A 501 35.67 13.15 -40.07
CA PRO A 501 35.62 11.97 -39.22
C PRO A 501 36.30 12.21 -37.87
N ILE A 502 35.59 11.85 -36.80
CA ILE A 502 36.08 11.82 -35.41
C ILE A 502 37.23 10.81 -35.32
N PRO A 503 38.41 11.17 -34.80
CA PRO A 503 39.51 10.22 -34.64
C PRO A 503 39.19 9.21 -33.53
N GLU A 504 39.32 7.93 -33.88
CA GLU A 504 39.22 6.80 -32.96
C GLU A 504 40.25 6.93 -31.82
N SER A 505 39.75 6.93 -30.58
CA SER A 505 40.57 6.81 -29.37
C SER A 505 41.14 5.40 -29.25
N PRO A 506 42.46 5.23 -29.05
CA PRO A 506 43.06 3.91 -28.92
C PRO A 506 42.65 3.26 -27.60
N ILE A 507 42.21 2.00 -27.73
CA ILE A 507 41.99 1.05 -26.66
C ILE A 507 43.29 0.86 -25.90
N ALA A 508 43.33 1.28 -24.64
CA ALA A 508 44.38 0.88 -23.71
C ALA A 508 44.05 -0.51 -23.16
N GLU A 509 44.68 -1.49 -23.80
CA GLU A 509 44.91 -2.84 -23.33
C GLU A 509 45.83 -2.82 -22.08
N THR A 510 45.72 -3.86 -21.25
CA THR A 510 46.61 -4.29 -20.15
C THR A 510 46.43 -3.66 -18.75
N LEU A 511 46.02 -4.49 -17.78
CA LEU A 511 46.95 -5.13 -16.83
C LEU A 511 46.21 -6.10 -15.89
N ASP A 512 46.41 -7.40 -16.13
CA ASP A 512 46.36 -8.44 -15.11
C ASP A 512 47.62 -8.34 -14.23
N ALA A 513 47.43 -8.30 -12.91
CA ALA A 513 48.38 -8.75 -11.88
C ALA A 513 47.61 -9.05 -10.58
#